data_AF-A0A9W6I5B6-F1
#
_entry.id   AF-A0A9W6I5B6-F1
#
_cell.length_a   1.000
_cell.length_b   1.000
_cell.length_c   1.000
_cell.angle_alpha   90.00
_cell.angle_beta   90.00
_cell.angle_gamma   90.00
#
_symmetry.space_group_name_H-M   'P 1'
#
loop_
_entity.id
_entity.type
_entity.pdbx_description
1 polymer ?
#
loop_
_entity_poly.entity_id
_entity_poly.type
_entity_poly.pdbx_seq_one_letter_code
_entity_poly.pdbx_strand_id
1 'polypeptide(L)'
;MRDPELVSCAQRAAAELERAWAHWRAARGRSGDAGAESVASYVAHSIDHPWGRPRVVLGLDAEDARELASLLQKQEIGEHVW
;
A
#
# COMPACT_ATOMS: atom_id res chain seq x y z
N MET A 1 -24.58 7.05 -7.81
CA MET A 1 -24.72 5.60 -7.61
C MET A 1 -23.33 5.08 -7.28
N ARG A 2 -23.16 4.35 -6.18
CA ARG A 2 -21.88 3.73 -5.79
C ARG A 2 -21.43 2.86 -6.96
N ASP A 3 -20.24 3.09 -7.49
CA ASP A 3 -19.73 2.20 -8.53
C ASP A 3 -19.13 0.97 -7.84
N PRO A 4 -19.81 -0.20 -7.85
CA PRO A 4 -19.30 -1.41 -7.22
C PRO A 4 -17.95 -1.83 -7.81
N GLU A 5 -17.69 -1.49 -9.07
CA GLU A 5 -16.43 -1.79 -9.75
C GLU A 5 -15.27 -1.00 -9.15
N LEU A 6 -15.49 0.27 -8.77
CA LEU A 6 -14.46 1.09 -8.12
C LEU A 6 -14.11 0.59 -6.72
N VAL A 7 -15.09 0.07 -5.97
CA VAL A 7 -14.85 -0.53 -4.66
C VAL A 7 -14.06 -1.84 -4.80
N SER A 8 -14.47 -2.69 -5.75
CA SER A 8 -13.78 -3.92 -6.10
C SER A 8 -12.33 -3.65 -6.55
N CYS A 9 -12.13 -2.59 -7.34
CA CYS A 9 -10.80 -2.13 -7.77
C CYS A 9 -9.91 -1.77 -6.57
N ALA A 10 -10.39 -0.96 -5.63
CA ALA A 10 -9.62 -0.59 -4.44
C ALA A 10 -9.31 -1.79 -3.54
N GLN A 11 -10.26 -2.72 -3.38
CA GLN A 11 -10.03 -3.95 -2.63
C GLN A 11 -8.95 -4.83 -3.28
N ARG A 12 -9.00 -5.01 -4.60
CA ARG A 12 -7.99 -5.75 -5.35
C ARG A 12 -6.61 -5.10 -5.23
N ALA A 13 -6.55 -3.78 -5.37
CA ALA A 13 -5.30 -3.02 -5.22
C ALA A 13 -4.70 -3.21 -3.81
N ALA A 14 -5.51 -3.17 -2.75
CA ALA A 14 -5.04 -3.44 -1.39
C ALA A 14 -4.48 -4.87 -1.26
N ALA A 15 -5.17 -5.88 -1.80
CA ALA A 15 -4.72 -7.27 -1.75
C ALA A 15 -3.47 -7.54 -2.59
N GLU A 16 -3.29 -6.83 -3.71
CA GLU A 16 -2.05 -6.89 -4.51
C GLU A 16 -0.87 -6.27 -3.76
N LEU A 17 -1.11 -5.13 -3.10
CA LEU A 17 -0.11 -4.44 -2.29
C LEU A 17 0.34 -5.27 -1.08
N GLU A 18 -0.59 -5.91 -0.37
CA GLU A 18 -0.27 -6.86 0.72
C GLU A 18 0.68 -7.96 0.25
N ARG A 19 0.37 -8.59 -0.88
CA ARG A 19 1.19 -9.68 -1.42
C ARG A 19 2.57 -9.20 -1.82
N ALA A 20 2.68 -8.05 -2.47
CA ALA A 20 3.95 -7.45 -2.84
C ALA A 20 4.79 -7.08 -1.61
N TRP A 21 4.15 -6.51 -0.59
CA TRP A 21 4.80 -6.13 0.67
C TRP A 21 5.35 -7.34 1.43
N ALA A 22 4.52 -8.38 1.59
CA ALA A 22 4.93 -9.63 2.22
C ALA A 22 6.14 -10.26 1.50
N HIS A 23 6.13 -10.28 0.17
CA HIS A 23 7.26 -10.78 -0.62
C HIS A 23 8.52 -9.93 -0.42
N TRP A 24 8.38 -8.60 -0.44
CA TRP A 24 9.48 -7.65 -0.24
C TRP A 24 10.13 -7.76 1.16
N ARG A 25 9.33 -7.99 2.21
CA ARG A 25 9.81 -8.27 3.58
C ARG A 25 10.50 -9.63 3.68
N ALA A 26 9.92 -10.66 3.06
CA ALA A 26 10.49 -12.00 3.05
C ALA A 26 11.87 -12.04 2.39
N ALA A 27 12.05 -11.35 1.27
CA ALA A 27 13.35 -11.22 0.59
C ALA A 27 14.45 -10.57 1.45
N ARG A 28 14.08 -9.85 2.52
CA ARG A 28 14.99 -9.19 3.47
C ARG A 28 15.17 -9.96 4.78
N GLY A 29 14.61 -11.18 4.88
CA GLY A 29 14.65 -11.97 6.10
C GLY A 29 13.73 -11.46 7.21
N ARG A 30 12.84 -10.51 6.92
CA ARG A 30 11.89 -9.90 7.89
C ARG A 30 10.53 -10.60 7.92
N SER A 31 10.46 -11.82 7.40
CA SER A 31 9.22 -12.62 7.33
C SER A 31 8.72 -13.11 8.70
N GLY A 32 9.50 -12.92 9.76
CA GLY A 32 9.32 -13.59 11.06
C GLY A 32 8.42 -12.88 12.08
N ASP A 33 7.93 -11.68 11.79
CA ASP A 33 6.98 -11.03 12.70
C ASP A 33 5.58 -11.56 12.43
N ALA A 34 5.28 -12.71 13.00
CA ALA A 34 4.02 -13.47 12.85
C ALA A 34 2.78 -12.73 13.41
N GLY A 35 2.94 -11.47 13.84
CA GLY A 35 1.87 -10.56 14.25
C GLY A 35 1.77 -9.30 13.40
N ALA A 36 2.43 -9.22 12.23
CA ALA A 36 2.36 -8.05 11.37
C ALA A 36 0.90 -7.78 10.96
N GLU A 37 0.35 -6.69 11.49
CA GLU A 37 -0.97 -6.18 11.12
C GLU A 37 -1.05 -5.98 9.60
N SER A 38 -2.27 -6.01 9.04
CA SER A 38 -2.46 -5.72 7.62
C SER A 38 -1.85 -4.37 7.24
N VAL A 39 -0.90 -4.42 6.32
CA VAL A 39 -0.17 -3.27 5.78
C VAL A 39 -1.04 -2.47 4.83
N ALA A 40 -1.99 -3.10 4.14
CA ALA A 40 -2.90 -2.41 3.24
C ALA A 40 -4.36 -2.80 3.51
N SER A 41 -5.17 -1.79 3.81
CA SER A 41 -6.62 -1.88 3.89
C SER A 41 -7.24 -1.03 2.78
N TYR A 42 -8.56 -1.11 2.57
CA TYR A 42 -9.25 -0.21 1.66
C TYR A 42 -10.44 0.45 2.36
N VAL A 43 -10.69 1.71 2.02
CA VAL A 43 -11.89 2.41 2.46
C VAL A 43 -12.75 2.70 1.25
N ALA A 44 -14.01 2.24 1.30
CA ALA A 44 -14.98 2.51 0.24
C ALA A 44 -15.41 3.99 0.20
N HIS A 45 -15.18 4.72 1.30
CA HIS A 45 -15.48 6.13 1.46
C HIS A 45 -14.51 6.76 2.47
N SER A 46 -13.99 7.95 2.17
CA SER A 46 -13.16 8.74 3.08
C SER A 46 -13.91 10.04 3.39
N ILE A 47 -14.12 10.33 4.68
CA ILE A 47 -14.85 11.53 5.14
C ILE A 47 -13.99 12.80 4.96
N ASP A 48 -12.66 12.66 5.08
CA ASP A 48 -11.71 13.77 4.98
C ASP A 48 -11.41 14.27 3.56
N HIS A 49 -11.91 13.60 2.52
CA HIS A 49 -11.55 13.95 1.14
C HIS A 49 -12.78 14.22 0.27
N PRO A 50 -12.83 15.35 -0.47
CA PRO A 50 -14.04 15.87 -1.11
C PRO A 50 -14.63 14.99 -2.22
N TRP A 51 -13.99 13.87 -2.58
CA TRP A 51 -14.38 13.06 -3.73
C TRP A 51 -14.90 11.66 -3.43
N GLY A 52 -14.97 11.22 -2.17
CA GLY A 52 -15.67 9.97 -1.81
C GLY A 52 -15.22 8.71 -2.57
N ARG A 53 -14.04 8.72 -3.21
CA ARG A 53 -13.53 7.63 -4.05
C ARG A 53 -12.96 6.51 -3.17
N PRO A 54 -13.21 5.24 -3.53
CA PRO A 54 -12.53 4.10 -2.93
C PRO A 54 -11.01 4.24 -3.03
N ARG A 55 -10.29 3.92 -1.96
CA ARG A 55 -8.82 4.02 -1.91
C ARG A 55 -8.22 2.96 -0.99
N VAL A 56 -6.92 2.74 -1.17
CA VAL A 56 -6.10 1.90 -0.29
C VAL A 56 -5.52 2.78 0.83
N VAL A 57 -5.50 2.26 2.04
CA VAL A 57 -4.90 2.86 3.24
C VAL A 57 -3.74 1.98 3.68
N LEU A 58 -2.59 2.59 3.94
CA LEU A 58 -1.39 1.89 4.40
C LEU A 58 -1.24 1.99 5.92
N GLY A 59 -1.17 0.85 6.60
CA GLY A 59 -0.86 0.72 8.01
C GLY A 59 0.59 0.29 8.18
N LEU A 60 1.52 1.25 8.22
CA LEU A 60 2.95 1.00 8.37
C LEU A 60 3.45 1.56 9.70
N ASP A 61 4.38 0.86 10.34
CA ASP A 61 5.17 1.46 11.41
C ASP A 61 6.17 2.50 10.86
N ALA A 62 6.83 3.24 11.76
CA ALA A 62 7.74 4.30 11.37
C ALA A 62 8.99 3.80 10.62
N GLU A 63 9.45 2.58 10.85
CA GLU A 63 10.61 2.01 10.15
C GLU A 63 10.22 1.61 8.74
N ASP A 64 9.16 0.82 8.61
CA ASP A 64 8.62 0.36 7.33
C ASP A 64 8.17 1.54 6.44
N ALA A 65 7.59 2.60 7.02
CA ALA A 65 7.25 3.82 6.28
C ALA A 65 8.48 4.55 5.72
N ARG A 66 9.58 4.61 6.49
CA ARG A 66 10.84 5.23 6.03
C ARG A 66 11.49 4.41 4.91
N GLU A 67 11.41 3.10 4.99
CA GLU A 67 11.93 2.22 3.94
C GLU A 67 11.11 2.34 2.67
N LEU A 68 9.77 2.36 2.75
CA LEU A 68 8.92 2.63 1.60
C LEU A 68 9.25 3.99 0.96
N ALA A 69 9.39 5.05 1.76
CA ALA A 69 9.76 6.36 1.24
C ALA A 69 11.13 6.33 0.54
N SER A 70 12.11 5.60 1.09
CA SER A 70 13.43 5.45 0.49
C SER A 70 13.41 4.66 -0.82
N LEU A 71 12.52 3.66 -0.94
CA LEU A 71 12.34 2.89 -2.18
C LEU A 71 11.72 3.73 -3.29
N LEU A 72 10.66 4.48 -2.97
CA LEU A 72 9.96 5.33 -3.94
C LEU A 72 10.89 6.42 -4.48
N GLN A 73 11.67 7.07 -3.62
CA GLN A 73 12.70 8.04 -4.03
C GLN A 73 13.76 7.43 -4.94
N LYS A 74 14.21 6.20 -4.68
CA LYS A 74 15.19 5.51 -5.53
C LYS A 74 14.66 5.18 -6.92
N GLN A 75 13.37 4.88 -7.06
CA GLN A 75 12.73 4.65 -8.36
C GLN A 75 12.62 5.94 -9.16
N GLU A 76 12.24 7.04 -8.52
CA GLU A 76 12.15 8.36 -9.17
C GLU A 76 13.50 8.80 -9.76
N ILE A 77 14.60 8.55 -9.04
CA ILE A 77 15.96 8.88 -9.52
C ILE A 77 16.39 7.97 -10.70
N GLY A 78 15.88 6.75 -10.79
CA GLY A 78 16.16 5.83 -11.89
C GLY A 78 15.40 6.15 -13.19
N GLU A 79 14.24 6.81 -13.09
CA GLU A 79 13.43 7.23 -14.25
C GLU A 79 13.91 8.57 -14.86
N HIS A 80 14.61 9.42 -14.10
CA HIS A 80 15.10 10.73 -14.56
C HIS A 80 16.51 10.71 -15.21
N VAL A 81 17.11 9.54 -15.42
CA VAL A 81 18.37 9.40 -16.19
C VAL A 81 18.07 8.85 -17.57
N TRP A 82 17.43 9.66 -18.44
CA TRP A 82 17.39 9.46 -19.89
C TRP A 82 17.40 10.80 -20.60
#